data_AF-A0A961KAB9-F1
#
_entry.id   AF-A0A961KAB9-F1
#
_cell.length_a   1.000
_cell.length_b   1.000
_cell.length_c   1.000
_cell.angle_alpha   90.00
_cell.angle_beta   90.00
_cell.angle_gamma   90.00
#
_symmetry.space_group_name_H-M   'P 1'
#
loop_
_entity.id
_entity.type
_entity.pdbx_description
1 polymer ?
#
loop_
_entity_poly.entity_id
_entity_poly.type
_entity_poly.pdbx_seq_one_letter_code
_entity_poly.pdbx_strand_id
1 'polypeptide(L)' 'MARILVTSALPYINGIKHLGNLVGSQLPADLYARYQRARGHEVMFICATD' A
#
# COMPACT_ATOMS: atom_id res chain seq x y z
N MET A 1 20.06 6.60 3.03
CA MET A 1 18.67 7.09 2.89
C MET A 1 18.23 6.84 1.45
N ALA A 2 17.10 6.16 1.23
CA ALA A 2 16.62 5.80 -0.11
C ALA A 2 15.23 6.39 -0.33
N ARG A 3 14.86 6.64 -1.58
CA ARG A 3 13.51 7.05 -2.01
C ARG A 3 12.75 5.83 -2.49
N ILE A 4 11.61 5.55 -1.87
CA ILE A 4 10.82 4.35 -2.13
C ILE A 4 9.40 4.75 -2.51
N LEU A 5 8.99 4.40 -3.72
CA LEU A 5 7.60 4.44 -4.14
C LEU A 5 6.96 3.08 -3.86
N VAL A 6 5.90 3.07 -3.05
CA VAL A 6 5.08 1.90 -2.77
C VAL A 6 3.72 2.11 -3.42
N THR A 7 3.23 1.11 -4.12
CA THR A 7 1.87 1.08 -4.70
C THR A 7 1.16 -0.19 -4.28
N SER A 8 -0.16 -0.13 -4.10
CA SER A 8 -1.01 -1.32 -4.04
C SER A 8 -1.88 -1.38 -5.28
N ALA A 9 -2.44 -2.56 -5.56
CA ALA A 9 -3.45 -2.71 -6.60
C ALA A 9 -4.63 -1.78 -6.28
N LEU A 10 -5.18 -1.14 -7.31
CA LEU A 10 -6.33 -0.26 -7.16
C LEU A 10 -7.57 -1.12 -6.91
N PRO A 11 -8.27 -1.00 -5.77
CA PRO A 11 -9.55 -1.65 -5.60
C PRO A 11 -10.58 -1.10 -6.58
N TYR A 12 -11.12 -1.98 -7.43
CA TYR A 12 -12.20 -1.64 -8.37
C TYR A 12 -13.38 -1.00 -7.66
N ILE A 13 -13.80 0.20 -8.07
CA ILE A 13 -14.72 1.05 -7.31
C ILE A 13 -16.07 0.38 -7.05
N ASN A 14 -16.63 -0.34 -8.02
CA ASN A 14 -17.99 -0.88 -7.93
C ASN A 14 -18.10 -2.24 -7.20
N GLY A 15 -16.99 -2.90 -6.87
CA GLY A 15 -17.00 -4.18 -6.13
C GLY A 15 -17.14 -4.00 -4.62
N ILE A 16 -17.75 -4.94 -3.89
CA ILE A 16 -17.67 -4.96 -2.42
C ILE A 16 -16.32 -5.55 -2.02
N LYS A 17 -15.59 -4.86 -1.14
CA LYS A 17 -14.26 -5.27 -0.71
C LYS A 17 -14.39 -6.21 0.47
N HIS A 18 -13.67 -7.31 0.44
CA HIS A 18 -13.58 -8.28 1.53
C HIS A 18 -12.15 -8.38 2.07
N LEU A 19 -11.96 -9.10 3.18
CA LEU A 19 -10.67 -9.24 3.84
C LEU A 19 -9.56 -9.73 2.90
N GLY A 20 -9.87 -10.65 1.97
CA GLY A 20 -8.93 -11.08 0.95
C GLY A 20 -8.35 -9.93 0.08
N ASN A 21 -9.15 -8.91 -0.28
CA ASN A 21 -8.64 -7.77 -1.04
C ASN A 21 -7.66 -6.93 -0.21
N LEU A 22 -7.97 -6.74 1.07
CA LEU A 22 -7.14 -5.99 2.01
C LEU A 22 -5.81 -6.70 2.28
N VAL A 23 -5.88 -7.98 2.67
CA VAL A 23 -4.71 -8.80 3.02
C VAL A 23 -3.83 -9.07 1.80
N GLY A 24 -4.41 -9.17 0.60
CA GLY A 24 -3.67 -9.44 -0.63
C GLY A 24 -2.96 -8.23 -1.24
N SER A 25 -3.26 -7.00 -0.82
CA SER A 25 -2.66 -5.82 -1.46
C SER A 25 -2.40 -4.65 -0.51
N GLN A 26 -3.45 -4.03 0.04
CA GLN A 26 -3.31 -2.76 0.75
C GLN A 26 -2.62 -2.92 2.11
N LEU A 27 -2.92 -4.00 2.84
CA LEU A 27 -2.32 -4.26 4.16
C LEU A 27 -0.81 -4.53 4.10
N PRO A 28 -0.28 -5.44 3.26
CA PRO A 28 1.17 -5.65 3.17
C PRO A 28 1.90 -4.43 2.61
N ALA A 29 1.27 -3.67 1.69
CA ALA A 29 1.84 -2.42 1.19
C ALA A 29 1.98 -1.36 2.30
N ASP A 30 0.95 -1.18 3.13
CA ASP A 30 0.99 -0.26 4.28
C ASP A 30 2.04 -0.68 5.31
N LEU A 31 2.09 -1.99 5.65
CA LEU A 31 3.10 -2.53 6.57
C LEU A 31 4.52 -2.23 6.08
N TYR A 32 4.79 -2.53 4.80
CA TYR A 32 6.12 -2.29 4.21
C TYR A 32 6.47 -0.81 4.17
N ALA A 33 5.51 0.06 3.83
CA ALA A 33 5.72 1.50 3.83
C ALA A 33 6.07 2.01 5.24
N ARG A 34 5.36 1.55 6.29
CA ARG A 34 5.66 1.90 7.69
C ARG A 34 7.03 1.40 8.13
N TYR A 35 7.35 0.15 7.80
CA TYR A 35 8.67 -0.44 8.09
C TYR A 35 9.80 0.38 7.47
N GLN A 36 9.67 0.78 6.20
CA GLN A 36 10.70 1.56 5.53
C GLN A 36 10.81 3.00 6.06
N ARG A 37 9.69 3.64 6.44
CA ARG A 37 9.73 4.93 7.15
C ARG A 37 10.46 4.81 8.48
N ALA A 38 10.19 3.76 9.27
CA ALA A 38 10.88 3.53 10.55
C ALA A 38 12.39 3.31 10.40
N ARG A 39 12.84 2.84 9.22
CA ARG A 39 14.26 2.73 8.86
C ARG A 39 14.90 4.01 8.33
N GLY A 40 14.15 5.13 8.31
CA GLY A 40 14.65 6.42 7.85
C GLY A 40 14.68 6.60 6.33
N HIS A 41 13.89 5.81 5.57
CA HIS A 41 13.72 6.03 4.14
C HIS A 41 12.65 7.10 3.86
N GLU A 42 12.80 7.81 2.73
CA GLU A 42 11.77 8.70 2.20
C GLU A 42 10.78 7.83 1.42
N VAL A 43 9.53 7.73 1.91
CA VAL A 43 8.55 6.78 1.39
C VAL A 43 7.27 7.48 0.95
N MET A 44 6.95 7.35 -0.33
CA MET A 44 5.64 7.68 -0.89
C MET A 44 4.84 6.40 -1.07
N PHE A 45 3.73 6.26 -0.35
CA PHE A 45 2.76 5.18 -0.57
C PHE A 45 1.51 5.79 -1.19
N ILE A 46 1.12 5.31 -2.37
CA ILE A 46 -0.08 5.77 -3.09
C ILE A 46 -0.96 4.59 -3.51
N CYS A 47 -2.27 4.81 -3.40
CA CYS A 47 -3.33 3.94 -3.89
C CYS A 47 -4.52 4.84 -4.29
N ALA A 48 -5.44 4.30 -5.07
CA ALA A 48 -6.69 4.94 -5.48
C ALA A 48 -7.75 3.85 -5.70
N THR A 49 -8.99 4.25 -5.92
CA THR A 49 -10.01 3.37 -6.51
C THR A 49 -9.89 3.42 -8.03
N ASP A 50 -10.03 2.27 -8.69
CA ASP A 50 -10.18 2.18 -10.15
C ASP A 50 -11.65 2.37 -10.53
#